data_AF-E4ZQ75-F1
#
_entry.id   AF-E4ZQ75-F1
#
_cell.length_a   1.000
_cell.length_b   1.000
_cell.length_c   1.000
_cell.angle_alpha   90.00
_cell.angle_beta   90.00
_cell.angle_gamma   90.00
#
_symmetry.space_group_name_H-M   'P 1'
#
loop_
_entity.id
_entity.type
_entity.pdbx_description
1 polymer ?
#
loop_
_entity_poly.entity_id
_entity_poly.type
_entity_poly.pdbx_seq_one_letter_code
_entity_poly.pdbx_strand_id
1 'polypeptide(L)'
;MHEKDRSLVLKIQEYFGGIGLVSNPNNNSTVEFRVHALKDITNVIIPHFDNYPLLTKKYSDYVLFKNIINLMLEKQHTNSQGIQKIINTRASMN
;
A
#
# COMPACT_ATOMS: atom_id res chain seq x y z
N MET A 1 7.61 11.57 5.34
CA MET A 1 8.83 12.37 5.08
C MET A 1 8.68 13.73 5.75
N HIS A 2 9.75 14.48 5.99
CA HIS A 2 9.61 15.86 6.49
C HIS A 2 9.04 16.72 5.36
N GLU A 3 8.25 17.75 5.68
CA GLU A 3 7.57 18.61 4.69
C GLU A 3 8.53 19.24 3.67
N LYS A 4 9.75 19.54 4.09
CA LYS A 4 10.84 20.02 3.21
C LYS A 4 11.11 19.11 2.00
N ASP A 5 10.77 17.83 2.09
CA ASP A 5 10.99 16.83 1.06
C ASP A 5 9.74 16.62 0.16
N ARG A 6 8.73 17.50 0.24
CA ARG A 6 7.49 17.41 -0.57
C ARG A 6 7.75 17.24 -2.05
N SER A 7 8.73 17.95 -2.60
CA SER A 7 9.07 17.86 -4.02
C SER A 7 9.47 16.43 -4.43
N LEU A 8 10.15 15.69 -3.55
CA LEU A 8 10.48 14.29 -3.77
C LEU A 8 9.23 13.39 -3.66
N VAL A 9 8.33 13.65 -2.71
CA VAL A 9 7.06 12.89 -2.62
C VAL A 9 6.22 13.06 -3.89
N LEU A 10 6.13 14.28 -4.42
CA LEU A 10 5.40 14.55 -5.66
C LEU A 10 6.02 13.82 -6.86
N LYS A 11 7.35 13.74 -6.94
CA LYS A 11 8.03 12.95 -7.98
C LYS A 11 7.76 11.45 -7.85
N ILE A 12 7.63 10.92 -6.63
CA ILE A 12 7.23 9.52 -6.41
C ILE A 12 5.80 9.30 -6.91
N GLN A 13 4.88 10.22 -6.62
CA GLN A 13 3.52 10.15 -7.13
C GLN A 13 3.50 10.16 -8.66
N GLU A 14 4.25 11.08 -9.28
CA GLU A 14 4.40 11.17 -10.74
C GLU A 14 4.98 9.87 -11.34
N TYR A 15 6.01 9.30 -10.71
CA TYR A 15 6.61 8.02 -11.12
C TYR A 15 5.59 6.88 -11.16
N PHE A 16 4.66 6.83 -10.20
CA PHE A 16 3.58 5.86 -10.18
C PHE A 16 2.38 6.23 -11.07
N GLY A 17 2.54 7.19 -11.99
CA GLY A 17 1.51 7.58 -12.95
C GLY A 17 0.45 8.51 -12.37
N GLY A 18 0.76 9.25 -11.30
CA GLY A 18 -0.15 10.23 -10.70
C GLY A 18 -1.24 9.63 -9.81
N ILE A 19 -1.20 8.33 -9.51
CA ILE A 19 -2.15 7.66 -8.61
C ILE A 19 -1.98 8.13 -7.16
N GLY A 20 -2.94 7.80 -6.29
CA GLY A 20 -2.84 8.09 -4.85
C GLY A 20 -2.99 9.56 -4.48
N LEU A 21 -2.75 9.85 -3.19
CA LEU A 21 -2.92 11.16 -2.57
C LEU A 21 -1.64 11.57 -1.84
N VAL A 22 -1.22 12.83 -2.05
CA VAL A 22 -0.19 13.47 -1.23
C VAL A 22 -0.87 14.37 -0.20
N SER A 23 -0.56 14.16 1.08
CA SER A 23 -1.22 14.85 2.20
C SER A 23 -0.25 15.19 3.34
N ASN A 24 -0.73 16.02 4.28
CA ASN A 24 0.05 16.60 5.37
C ASN A 24 -0.61 16.36 6.73
N PRO A 25 -0.55 15.14 7.27
CA PRO A 25 -1.36 14.76 8.43
C PRO A 25 -0.90 15.37 9.76
N ASN A 26 0.40 15.67 9.94
CA ASN A 26 0.95 16.11 11.23
C ASN A 26 1.27 17.62 11.26
N ASN A 27 0.25 18.48 11.27
CA ASN A 27 0.38 19.94 11.42
C ASN A 27 1.47 20.55 10.50
N ASN A 28 1.49 20.14 9.22
CA ASN A 28 2.45 20.58 8.20
C ASN A 28 3.93 20.23 8.45
N SER A 29 4.27 19.40 9.44
CA SER A 29 5.64 18.93 9.66
C SER A 29 6.03 17.76 8.75
N THR A 30 5.03 16.97 8.31
CA THR A 30 5.22 15.80 7.47
C THR A 30 4.43 15.87 6.18
N VAL A 31 4.97 15.18 5.17
CA VAL A 31 4.32 14.89 3.90
C VAL A 31 4.29 13.38 3.68
N GLU A 32 3.15 12.88 3.19
CA GLU A 32 2.90 11.47 2.97
C GLU A 32 2.27 11.23 1.60
N PHE A 33 2.72 10.16 0.94
CA PHE A 33 2.09 9.60 -0.25
C PHE A 33 1.32 8.34 0.15
N ARG A 34 0.01 8.29 -0.15
CA ARG A 34 -0.85 7.16 0.17
C ARG A 34 -1.64 6.72 -1.04
N VAL A 35 -1.65 5.41 -1.31
CA VAL A 35 -2.48 4.78 -2.34
C VAL A 35 -3.53 3.92 -1.64
N HIS A 36 -4.80 4.25 -1.80
CA HIS A 36 -5.92 3.56 -1.15
C HIS A 36 -6.85 2.82 -2.12
N ALA A 37 -6.91 3.26 -3.39
CA ALA A 37 -7.82 2.67 -4.35
C ALA A 37 -7.36 1.26 -4.73
N LEU A 38 -8.26 0.27 -4.56
CA LEU A 38 -7.96 -1.13 -4.86
C LEU A 38 -7.45 -1.31 -6.30
N LYS A 39 -8.03 -0.57 -7.25
CA LYS A 39 -7.62 -0.59 -8.66
C LYS A 39 -6.14 -0.19 -8.84
N ASP A 40 -5.67 0.83 -8.12
CA ASP A 40 -4.31 1.36 -8.27
C ASP A 40 -3.32 0.45 -7.55
N ILE A 41 -3.72 -0.09 -6.40
CA ILE A 41 -2.93 -1.09 -5.67
C ILE A 41 -2.70 -2.33 -6.53
N THR A 42 -3.77 -2.87 -7.14
CA THR A 42 -3.70 -4.09 -7.95
C THR A 42 -2.97 -3.89 -9.27
N ASN A 43 -3.18 -2.76 -9.96
CA ASN A 43 -2.67 -2.58 -11.31
C ASN A 43 -1.31 -1.88 -11.37
N VAL A 44 -0.90 -1.17 -10.32
CA VAL A 44 0.35 -0.38 -10.31
C VAL A 44 1.28 -0.83 -9.19
N ILE A 45 0.81 -0.83 -7.94
CA ILE A 45 1.68 -1.07 -6.77
C ILE A 45 2.15 -2.53 -6.69
N ILE A 46 1.24 -3.50 -6.81
CA ILE A 46 1.60 -4.92 -6.77
C ILE A 46 2.58 -5.28 -7.90
N PRO A 47 2.32 -4.95 -9.18
CA PRO A 47 3.25 -5.25 -10.27
C PRO A 47 4.62 -4.60 -10.11
N HIS A 48 4.71 -3.40 -9.53
CA HIS A 48 6.00 -2.77 -9.27
C HIS A 48 6.81 -3.59 -8.27
N PHE A 49 6.26 -3.94 -7.11
CA PHE A 49 6.99 -4.70 -6.09
C PHE A 49 7.17 -6.18 -6.40
N ASP A 50 6.43 -6.74 -7.37
CA ASP A 50 6.72 -8.05 -7.95
C ASP A 50 7.97 -8.01 -8.83
N ASN A 51 8.13 -6.95 -9.64
CA ASN A 51 9.28 -6.78 -10.53
C ASN A 51 10.52 -6.22 -9.82
N TYR A 52 10.32 -5.44 -8.76
CA TYR A 52 11.37 -4.82 -7.95
C TYR A 52 11.15 -5.19 -6.47
N PRO A 53 11.51 -6.42 -6.07
CA PRO A 53 11.25 -6.92 -4.73
C PRO A 53 11.98 -6.12 -3.65
N LEU A 54 11.30 -5.91 -2.53
CA LEU A 54 11.93 -5.39 -1.31
C LEU A 54 12.96 -6.40 -0.79
N LEU A 55 14.12 -5.92 -0.36
CA LEU A 55 15.21 -6.79 0.12
C LEU A 55 15.24 -6.94 1.65
N THR A 56 14.43 -6.17 2.36
CA THR A 56 14.39 -6.15 3.82
C THR A 56 13.26 -7.03 4.36
N LYS A 57 13.13 -7.11 5.70
CA LYS A 57 12.00 -7.78 6.35
C LYS A 57 10.62 -7.31 5.86
N LYS A 58 10.54 -6.10 5.28
CA LYS A 58 9.33 -5.54 4.67
C LYS A 58 8.79 -6.39 3.51
N TYR A 59 9.62 -7.21 2.87
CA TYR A 59 9.17 -8.13 1.82
C TYR A 59 8.10 -9.10 2.33
N SER A 60 8.29 -9.66 3.53
CA SER A 60 7.30 -10.56 4.13
C SER A 60 5.96 -9.86 4.33
N ASP A 61 5.97 -8.60 4.80
CA ASP A 61 4.75 -7.80 4.93
C ASP A 61 4.09 -7.55 3.57
N TYR A 62 4.88 -7.24 2.55
CA TYR A 62 4.38 -7.06 1.18
C TYR A 62 3.67 -8.32 0.66
N VAL A 63 4.24 -9.51 0.90
CA VAL A 63 3.61 -10.78 0.49
C VAL A 63 2.27 -10.98 1.21
N LEU A 64 2.21 -10.72 2.52
CA LEU A 64 0.97 -10.80 3.29
C LEU A 64 -0.07 -9.76 2.81
N PHE A 65 0.38 -8.54 2.52
CA PHE A 65 -0.44 -7.49 1.95
C PHE A 65 -1.04 -7.90 0.60
N LYS A 66 -0.21 -8.42 -0.32
CA LYS A 66 -0.65 -8.93 -1.63
C LYS A 66 -1.72 -10.02 -1.47
N ASN A 67 -1.54 -10.93 -0.52
CA ASN A 67 -2.53 -11.97 -0.22
C ASN A 67 -3.87 -11.38 0.25
N ILE A 68 -3.85 -10.37 1.12
CA ILE A 68 -5.07 -9.67 1.55
C ILE A 68 -5.75 -8.99 0.36
N ILE A 69 -5.00 -8.34 -0.53
CA ILE A 69 -5.56 -7.71 -1.73
C ILE A 69 -6.25 -8.76 -2.63
N ASN A 70 -5.67 -9.95 -2.81
CA ASN A 70 -6.30 -11.03 -3.56
C ASN A 70 -7.63 -11.48 -2.93
N LEU A 71 -7.68 -11.66 -1.61
CA LEU A 71 -8.93 -11.95 -0.90
C LEU A 71 -9.98 -10.84 -1.09
N MET A 72 -9.55 -9.59 -1.19
CA MET A 72 -10.44 -8.46 -1.46
C MET A 72 -10.99 -8.48 -2.90
N LEU A 73 -10.16 -8.82 -3.89
CA LEU A 73 -10.56 -8.98 -5.30
C LEU A 73 -11.59 -10.11 -5.47
N GLU A 74 -11.40 -11.21 -4.75
CA GLU A 74 -12.35 -12.33 -4.68
C GLU A 74 -13.61 -12.02 -3.85
N LYS A 75 -13.75 -10.79 -3.35
CA LYS A 75 -14.85 -10.33 -2.47
C LYS A 75 -14.99 -11.12 -1.16
N GLN A 76 -13.97 -11.88 -0.74
CA GLN A 76 -14.04 -12.66 0.51
C GLN A 76 -14.18 -11.76 1.75
N HIS A 77 -13.73 -10.51 1.68
CA HIS A 77 -13.91 -9.50 2.75
C HIS A 77 -15.38 -9.15 3.07
N THR A 78 -16.35 -9.62 2.29
CA THR A 78 -17.78 -9.37 2.51
C THR A 78 -18.46 -10.37 3.44
N ASN A 79 -17.78 -11.47 3.78
CA ASN A 79 -18.30 -12.50 4.69
C ASN A 79 -17.37 -12.73 5.90
N SER A 80 -17.94 -13.29 6.98
CA SER A 80 -17.24 -13.44 8.26
C SER A 80 -16.00 -14.33 8.18
N GLN A 81 -16.03 -15.41 7.39
CA GLN A 81 -14.89 -16.30 7.22
C GLN A 81 -13.72 -15.60 6.50
N GLY A 82 -14.01 -14.85 5.43
CA GLY A 82 -12.99 -14.09 4.71
C GLY A 82 -12.44 -12.92 5.53
N ILE A 83 -13.28 -12.23 6.30
CA ILE A 83 -12.84 -11.22 7.27
C ILE A 83 -11.89 -11.85 8.31
N GLN A 84 -12.23 -13.02 8.85
CA GLN A 84 -11.38 -13.71 9.82
C GLN A 84 -10.02 -14.08 9.22
N LYS A 85 -9.98 -14.55 7.96
CA LYS A 85 -8.72 -14.79 7.24
C LYS A 85 -7.89 -13.51 7.15
N ILE A 86 -8.50 -12.40 6.73
CA ILE A 86 -7.80 -11.11 6.61
C ILE A 86 -7.25 -10.65 7.97
N ILE A 87 -8.01 -10.78 9.05
CA ILE A 87 -7.57 -10.43 10.40
C ILE A 87 -6.38 -11.28 10.82
N ASN A 88 -6.44 -12.60 10.62
CA ASN A 88 -5.35 -13.51 10.97
C ASN A 88 -4.08 -13.20 10.16
N THR A 89 -4.21 -12.94 8.86
CA THR A 89 -3.07 -12.55 8.01
C THR A 89 -2.48 -11.21 8.46
N ARG A 90 -3.33 -10.22 8.77
CA ARG A 90 -2.90 -8.91 9.25
C ARG A 90 -2.15 -9.00 10.58
N ALA A 91 -2.52 -9.92 11.48
CA ALA A 91 -1.84 -10.09 12.76
C ALA A 91 -0.36 -10.50 12.61
N SER A 92 0.03 -11.04 11.46
CA SER A 92 1.42 -11.38 11.14
C SER A 92 2.19 -10.29 10.35
N MET A 93 1.54 -9.18 10.01
CA MET A 93 2.09 -8.10 9.18
C MET A 93 2.49 -6.89 10.04
N ASN A 94 3.69 -6.32 9.87
CA ASN A 94 4.18 -5.15 10.63
C ASN A 94 5.05 -4.19 9.79
#